data_AF-A0A3S1BTS7-F1
#
_entry.id   AF-A0A3S1BTS7-F1
#
_cell.length_a   1.000
_cell.length_b   1.000
_cell.length_c   1.000
_cell.angle_alpha   90.00
_cell.angle_beta   90.00
_cell.angle_gamma   90.00
#
_symmetry.space_group_name_H-M   'P 1'
#
loop_
_entity.id
_entity.type
_entity.pdbx_description
1 polymer ?
#
loop_
_entity_poly.entity_id
_entity_poly.type
_entity_poly.pdbx_seq_one_letter_code
_entity_poly.pdbx_strand_id
1 'polypeptide(L)'
;MVEDVSLCFNALGGMPGPYIKWFLKSIGPAGLHKMLHGFEDKSAYAQCIFGYSSGEEGSTIHIFDGRCSGRIVEPRGSTEFGWDPIFEPEGYDKTYAEMEPALKNSISHRSKAIAALRKFLDQS
;
A
#
# COMPACT_ATOMS: atom_id res chain seq x y z
N MET A 1 11.39 -14.93 -5.29
CA MET A 1 10.20 -14.11 -4.99
C MET A 1 10.66 -12.70 -4.64
N VAL A 2 9.95 -11.68 -5.13
CA VAL A 2 10.17 -10.27 -4.82
C VAL A 2 8.86 -9.62 -4.38
N GLU A 3 8.95 -8.56 -3.58
CA GLU A 3 7.82 -7.76 -3.11
C GLU A 3 8.08 -6.28 -3.41
N ASP A 4 7.08 -5.57 -3.92
CA ASP A 4 7.10 -4.11 -4.01
C ASP A 4 5.79 -3.51 -3.46
N VAL A 5 5.89 -2.35 -2.81
CA VAL A 5 4.78 -1.66 -2.16
C VAL A 5 4.69 -0.22 -2.65
N SER A 6 3.50 0.15 -3.11
CA SER A 6 3.17 1.47 -3.62
C SER A 6 2.05 2.12 -2.81
N LEU A 7 2.08 3.45 -2.71
CA LEU A 7 0.95 4.25 -2.24
C LEU A 7 0.54 5.20 -3.35
N CYS A 8 -0.66 5.04 -3.87
CA CYS A 8 -1.11 5.66 -5.11
C CYS A 8 -2.25 6.64 -4.83
N PHE A 9 -2.06 7.92 -5.15
CA PHE A 9 -3.11 8.93 -4.98
C PHE A 9 -3.88 9.07 -6.29
N ASN A 10 -5.20 8.92 -6.26
CA ASN A 10 -6.01 8.91 -7.48
C ASN A 10 -5.98 10.29 -8.17
N ALA A 11 -6.05 11.37 -7.39
CA ALA A 11 -5.91 12.75 -7.88
C ALA A 11 -4.60 13.05 -8.62
N LEU A 12 -3.54 12.27 -8.38
CA LEU A 12 -2.23 12.41 -9.04
C LEU A 12 -1.96 11.30 -10.05
N GLY A 13 -3.00 10.63 -10.55
CA GLY A 13 -2.85 9.55 -11.53
C GLY A 13 -2.07 8.35 -10.99
N GLY A 14 -2.10 8.11 -9.68
CA GLY A 14 -1.40 7.03 -9.01
C GLY A 14 -0.01 7.38 -8.46
N MET A 15 0.47 8.61 -8.65
CA MET A 15 1.69 9.09 -7.97
C MET A 15 1.42 9.29 -6.46
N PRO A 16 2.44 9.17 -5.58
CA PRO A 16 3.83 8.83 -5.88
C PRO A 16 4.06 7.36 -6.25
N GLY A 17 3.10 6.47 -5.97
CA GLY A 17 3.11 5.07 -6.38
C GLY A 17 4.37 4.34 -5.90
N PRO A 18 5.15 3.69 -6.80
CA PRO A 18 6.37 2.96 -6.42
C PRO A 18 7.48 3.88 -5.89
N TYR A 19 7.37 5.19 -6.11
CA TYR A 19 8.34 6.18 -5.62
C TYR A 19 8.06 6.63 -4.19
N ILE A 20 7.02 6.09 -3.52
CA ILE A 20 6.57 6.51 -2.19
C ILE A 20 7.72 6.60 -1.17
N LYS A 21 8.69 5.69 -1.21
CA LYS A 21 9.87 5.71 -0.34
C LYS A 21 10.63 7.04 -0.41
N TRP A 22 10.83 7.55 -1.62
CA TRP A 22 11.60 8.77 -1.85
C TRP A 22 10.80 10.01 -1.44
N PHE A 23 9.51 10.05 -1.77
CA PHE A 23 8.63 11.13 -1.32
C PHE A 23 8.55 11.17 0.20
N LEU A 24 8.26 10.03 0.85
CA LEU A 24 8.22 9.96 2.30
C LEU A 24 9.52 10.44 2.94
N LYS A 25 10.69 10.04 2.41
CA LYS A 25 11.99 10.50 2.90
C LYS A 25 12.18 12.01 2.75
N SER A 26 11.72 12.59 1.65
CA SER A 26 11.93 14.00 1.33
C SER A 26 10.98 14.96 2.05
N ILE A 27 9.70 14.60 2.17
CA ILE A 27 8.66 15.52 2.67
C ILE A 27 7.90 15.00 3.89
N GLY A 28 8.14 13.75 4.31
CA GLY A 28 7.48 13.12 5.45
C GLY A 28 5.97 12.89 5.26
N PRO A 29 5.29 12.27 6.25
CA PRO A 29 3.84 12.03 6.19
C PRO A 29 3.03 13.32 6.02
N ALA A 30 3.35 14.37 6.78
CA ALA A 30 2.67 15.65 6.66
C ALA A 30 2.83 16.29 5.27
N GLY A 31 4.00 16.15 4.64
CA GLY A 31 4.23 16.62 3.28
C GLY A 31 3.43 15.84 2.25
N LEU A 32 3.35 14.51 2.39
CA LEU A 32 2.52 13.66 1.54
C LEU A 32 1.03 14.04 1.58
N HIS A 33 0.49 14.32 2.77
CA HIS A 33 -0.87 14.88 2.90
C HIS A 33 -0.99 16.24 2.19
N LYS A 34 0.00 17.13 2.38
CA LYS A 34 0.04 18.45 1.73
C LYS A 34 0.06 18.40 0.21
N MET A 35 0.62 17.36 -0.40
CA MET A 35 0.60 17.20 -1.87
C MET A 35 -0.81 17.22 -2.45
N LEU A 36 -1.81 16.81 -1.66
CA LEU A 36 -3.19 16.75 -2.10
C LEU A 36 -4.00 18.00 -1.74
N HIS A 37 -3.45 19.01 -1.06
CA HIS A 37 -4.22 20.18 -0.61
C HIS A 37 -5.02 20.87 -1.72
N GLY A 38 -4.47 20.97 -2.94
CA GLY A 38 -5.12 21.59 -4.09
C GLY A 38 -6.15 20.72 -4.82
N PHE A 39 -6.38 19.48 -4.37
CA PHE A 39 -7.28 18.52 -5.01
C PHE A 39 -8.46 18.23 -4.08
N GLU A 40 -9.68 18.19 -4.61
CA GLU A 40 -10.85 17.75 -3.81
C GLU A 40 -10.77 16.25 -3.52
N ASP A 41 -10.31 15.47 -4.51
CA ASP A 41 -10.13 14.03 -4.37
C ASP A 41 -8.94 13.70 -3.47
N LYS A 42 -9.23 13.06 -2.33
CA LYS A 42 -8.24 12.53 -1.39
C LYS A 42 -8.14 11.01 -1.45
N SER A 43 -8.86 10.37 -2.37
CA SER A 43 -8.87 8.92 -2.48
C SER A 43 -7.51 8.40 -2.93
N ALA A 44 -7.15 7.25 -2.36
CA ALA A 44 -5.87 6.60 -2.62
C ALA A 44 -6.03 5.10 -2.44
N TYR A 45 -5.03 4.36 -2.89
CA TYR A 45 -4.91 2.95 -2.56
C TYR A 45 -3.47 2.59 -2.22
N ALA A 46 -3.33 1.73 -1.23
CA ALA A 46 -2.08 1.01 -0.99
C ALA A 46 -2.07 -0.24 -1.87
N GLN A 47 -0.95 -0.54 -2.50
CA GLN A 47 -0.78 -1.68 -3.39
C GLN A 47 0.46 -2.47 -3.01
N CYS A 48 0.34 -3.79 -2.95
CA CYS A 48 1.46 -4.72 -2.83
C CYS A 48 1.45 -5.63 -4.05
N ILE A 49 2.62 -5.75 -4.69
CA ILE A 49 2.83 -6.69 -5.79
C ILE A 49 3.87 -7.72 -5.35
N PHE A 50 3.51 -8.99 -5.41
CA PHE A 50 4.47 -10.09 -5.35
C PHE A 50 4.80 -10.59 -6.75
N GLY A 51 6.08 -10.71 -7.05
CA GLY A 51 6.61 -11.40 -8.23
C GLY A 51 7.20 -12.75 -7.84
N TYR A 52 6.74 -13.83 -8.47
CA TYR A 52 7.20 -15.18 -8.23
C TYR A 52 7.58 -15.89 -9.54
N SER A 53 8.65 -16.67 -9.51
CA SER A 53 9.05 -17.61 -10.57
C SER A 53 9.66 -18.82 -9.86
N SER A 54 9.43 -20.02 -10.41
CA SER A 54 10.03 -21.26 -9.89
C SER A 54 11.54 -21.30 -10.11
N GLY A 55 12.07 -20.50 -11.04
CA GLY A 55 13.48 -20.51 -11.43
C GLY A 55 13.86 -21.66 -12.35
N GLU A 56 12.90 -22.51 -12.74
CA GLU A 56 13.09 -23.56 -13.74
C GLU A 56 13.22 -22.96 -15.13
N GLU A 57 13.93 -23.67 -16.02
CA GLU A 57 14.09 -23.26 -17.40
C GLU A 57 12.72 -23.14 -18.09
N GLY A 58 12.46 -21.99 -18.71
CA GLY A 58 11.16 -21.69 -19.32
C GLY A 58 10.06 -21.24 -18.35
N SER A 59 10.34 -21.11 -17.05
CA SER A 59 9.36 -20.58 -16.10
C SER A 59 9.04 -19.09 -16.36
N THR A 60 7.77 -18.73 -16.14
CA THR A 60 7.31 -17.34 -16.27
C THR A 60 7.24 -16.65 -14.91
N ILE A 61 7.18 -15.32 -14.91
CA ILE A 61 6.95 -14.54 -13.69
C ILE A 61 5.44 -14.40 -13.47
N HIS A 62 4.97 -14.94 -12.35
CA HIS A 62 3.61 -14.74 -11.85
C HIS A 62 3.56 -13.49 -10.97
N ILE A 63 2.57 -12.64 -11.22
CA ILE A 63 2.34 -11.38 -10.50
C ILE A 63 1.06 -11.51 -9.67
N PHE A 64 1.16 -11.19 -8.38
CA PHE A 64 0.04 -11.16 -7.45
C PHE A 64 -0.16 -9.74 -6.92
N ASP A 65 -1.29 -9.14 -7.28
CA ASP A 65 -1.65 -7.76 -6.93
C ASP A 65 -2.66 -7.75 -5.77
N GLY A 66 -2.27 -7.13 -4.65
CA GLY A 66 -3.15 -6.86 -3.53
C GLY A 66 -3.33 -5.36 -3.33
N ARG A 67 -4.58 -4.89 -3.33
CA ARG A 67 -4.91 -3.47 -3.13
C ARG A 67 -5.81 -3.23 -1.93
N CYS A 68 -5.60 -2.11 -1.25
CA CYS A 68 -6.49 -1.62 -0.22
C CYS A 68 -6.83 -0.16 -0.53
N SER A 69 -8.10 0.09 -0.83
CA SER A 69 -8.64 1.43 -1.07
C SER A 69 -8.78 2.20 0.24
N GLY A 70 -8.68 3.51 0.15
CA GLY A 70 -8.79 4.41 1.28
C GLY A 70 -8.68 5.86 0.85
N ARG A 71 -8.28 6.69 1.81
CA ARG A 71 -8.07 8.12 1.59
C ARG A 71 -6.85 8.62 2.35
N ILE A 72 -6.30 9.73 1.87
CA ILE A 72 -5.20 10.43 2.52
C ILE A 72 -5.76 11.47 3.48
N VAL A 73 -5.30 11.40 4.72
CA VAL A 73 -5.73 12.27 5.83
C VAL A 73 -4.54 12.95 6.49
N GLU A 74 -4.81 13.93 7.35
CA GLU A 74 -3.78 14.47 8.22
C GLU A 74 -3.14 13.37 9.07
N PRO A 75 -1.81 13.41 9.32
CA PRO A 75 -1.13 12.34 10.05
C PRO A 75 -1.73 12.13 11.46
N ARG A 76 -2.14 10.90 11.76
CA ARG A 76 -2.58 10.47 13.10
C ARG A 76 -1.92 9.15 13.49
N GLY A 77 -1.70 8.93 14.78
CA GLY A 77 -0.99 7.76 15.31
C GLY A 77 0.55 7.90 15.28
N SER A 78 1.26 6.79 15.46
CA SER A 78 2.73 6.78 15.50
C SER A 78 3.35 7.05 14.13
N THR A 79 4.22 8.05 14.02
CA THR A 79 4.95 8.40 12.79
C THR A 79 6.25 7.63 12.58
N GLU A 80 6.54 6.64 13.42
CA GLU A 80 7.78 5.84 13.31
C GLU A 80 7.77 4.92 12.07
N PHE A 81 6.59 4.55 11.59
CA PHE A 81 6.43 3.55 10.52
C PHE A 81 5.81 4.13 9.25
N GLY A 82 6.69 4.51 8.32
CA GLY A 82 6.31 4.70 6.92
C GLY A 82 5.29 5.82 6.70
N TRP A 83 4.33 5.55 5.82
CA TRP A 83 3.21 6.43 5.46
C TRP A 83 1.90 6.00 6.13
N ASP A 84 1.94 5.02 7.04
CA ASP A 84 0.76 4.54 7.76
C ASP A 84 -0.05 5.66 8.45
N PRO A 85 0.56 6.72 9.01
CA PRO A 85 -0.19 7.78 9.70
C PRO A 85 -1.14 8.56 8.82
N ILE A 86 -0.97 8.52 7.49
CA ILE A 86 -1.78 9.33 6.57
C ILE A 86 -2.76 8.51 5.75
N PHE A 87 -2.74 7.19 5.87
CA PHE A 87 -3.60 6.32 5.09
C PHE A 87 -4.74 5.79 5.96
N GLU A 88 -5.96 6.25 5.68
CA GLU A 88 -7.19 5.75 6.28
C GLU A 88 -7.86 4.78 5.29
N PRO A 89 -7.86 3.46 5.57
CA PRO A 89 -8.50 2.49 4.69
C PRO A 89 -10.02 2.67 4.68
N GLU A 90 -10.64 2.34 3.56
CA GLU A 90 -12.09 2.39 3.38
C GLU A 90 -12.81 1.48 4.39
N GLY A 91 -13.89 1.98 4.98
CA GLY A 91 -14.66 1.26 6.01
C GLY A 91 -14.15 1.44 7.44
N TYR A 92 -13.11 2.26 7.64
CA TYR A 92 -12.55 2.57 8.96
C TYR A 92 -12.42 4.08 9.19
N ASP A 93 -12.36 4.47 10.46
CA ASP A 93 -12.18 5.84 10.96
C ASP A 93 -10.77 6.07 11.56
N LYS A 94 -9.89 5.08 11.38
CA LYS A 94 -8.52 5.05 11.91
C LYS A 94 -7.51 4.96 10.78
N THR A 95 -6.36 5.62 10.94
CA THR A 95 -5.23 5.42 10.04
C THR A 95 -4.57 4.06 10.31
N TYR A 96 -3.76 3.56 9.39
CA TYR A 96 -2.98 2.33 9.65
C TYR A 96 -2.07 2.44 10.89
N ALA A 97 -1.62 3.64 11.25
CA ALA A 97 -0.78 3.84 12.44
C ALA A 97 -1.59 3.85 13.75
N GLU A 98 -2.91 3.99 13.69
CA GLU A 98 -3.84 3.92 14.82
C GLU A 98 -4.47 2.53 14.99
N MET A 99 -4.21 1.61 14.06
CA MET A 99 -4.78 0.27 14.07
C MET A 99 -3.90 -0.72 14.83
N GLU A 100 -4.55 -1.63 15.55
CA GLU A 100 -3.88 -2.81 16.09
C GLU A 100 -3.26 -3.65 14.96
N PRO A 101 -2.04 -4.19 15.14
CA PRO A 101 -1.34 -4.94 14.09
C PRO A 101 -2.18 -6.08 13.50
N ALA A 102 -2.96 -6.79 14.32
CA ALA A 102 -3.81 -7.88 13.87
C ALA A 102 -4.92 -7.40 12.91
N LEU A 103 -5.57 -6.28 13.24
CA LEU A 103 -6.61 -5.70 12.40
C LEU A 103 -6.02 -5.19 11.08
N LYS A 104 -4.91 -4.43 11.15
CA LYS A 104 -4.19 -3.95 9.97
C LYS A 104 -3.83 -5.11 9.04
N ASN A 105 -3.27 -6.20 9.59
CA ASN A 105 -2.91 -7.38 8.83
C ASN A 105 -4.12 -8.04 8.17
N SER A 106 -5.31 -8.04 8.78
CA SER A 106 -6.49 -8.65 8.15
C SER A 106 -6.98 -7.93 6.89
N ILE A 107 -6.76 -6.62 6.78
CA ILE A 107 -7.27 -5.80 5.67
C ILE A 107 -6.19 -5.31 4.70
N SER A 108 -4.91 -5.49 5.04
CA SER A 108 -3.82 -4.87 4.29
C SER A 108 -3.71 -5.38 2.85
N HIS A 109 -3.26 -4.48 1.98
CA HIS A 109 -2.84 -4.74 0.61
C HIS A 109 -1.85 -5.93 0.52
N ARG A 110 -0.87 -5.99 1.43
CA ARG A 110 0.10 -7.10 1.52
C ARG A 110 -0.58 -8.44 1.80
N SER A 111 -1.50 -8.51 2.76
CA SER A 111 -2.18 -9.75 3.10
C SER A 111 -3.05 -10.28 1.96
N LYS A 112 -3.68 -9.37 1.20
CA LYS A 112 -4.42 -9.73 -0.01
C LYS A 112 -3.50 -10.33 -1.08
N ALA A 113 -2.32 -9.73 -1.30
CA ALA A 113 -1.34 -10.22 -2.25
C ALA A 113 -0.77 -11.59 -1.83
N ILE A 114 -0.45 -11.77 -0.54
CA ILE A 114 0.00 -13.05 0.03
C ILE A 114 -1.07 -14.13 -0.09
N ALA A 115 -2.35 -13.81 0.15
CA ALA A 115 -3.44 -14.76 0.00
C ALA A 115 -3.58 -15.26 -1.45
N ALA A 116 -3.40 -14.36 -2.43
CA ALA A 116 -3.40 -14.73 -3.84
C ALA A 116 -2.20 -15.63 -4.20
N LEU A 117 -0.99 -15.29 -3.73
CA LEU A 117 0.19 -16.13 -3.91
C LEU A 117 0.02 -17.51 -3.27
N ARG A 118 -0.49 -17.57 -2.03
CA ARG A 118 -0.73 -18.82 -1.32
C ARG A 118 -1.69 -19.71 -2.10
N LYS A 119 -2.81 -19.15 -2.57
CA LYS A 119 -3.78 -19.88 -3.38
C LYS A 119 -3.14 -20.48 -4.64
N PHE A 120 -2.25 -19.74 -5.29
CA PHE A 120 -1.52 -20.23 -6.46
C PHE A 120 -0.59 -21.39 -6.11
N LEU A 121 0.17 -21.28 -5.03
CA LEU A 121 1.09 -22.34 -4.58
C LEU A 121 0.36 -23.60 -4.08
N ASP A 122 -0.79 -23.44 -3.42
CA ASP A 122 -1.62 -24.57 -2.96
C ASP A 122 -2.28 -25.32 -4.15
N GLN A 123 -2.30 -24.71 -5.34
CA GLN A 123 -2.92 -25.25 -6.56
C GLN A 123 -1.89 -25.72 -7.61
N SER A 124 -0.60 -25.51 -7.37
CA SER A 124 0.52 -25.86 -8.27
C SER A 124 1.20 -27.14 -7.81
#